data_AF-A0A1Y1R8U0-F1
#
_entry.id   AF-A0A1Y1R8U0-F1
#
_cell.length_a   1.000
_cell.length_b   1.000
_cell.length_c   1.000
_cell.angle_alpha   90.00
_cell.angle_beta   90.00
_cell.angle_gamma   90.00
#
_symmetry.space_group_name_H-M   'P 1'
#
loop_
_entity.id
_entity.type
_entity.pdbx_description
1 polymer ?
#
loop_
_entity_poly.entity_id
_entity_poly.type
_entity_poly.pdbx_seq_one_letter_code
_entity_poly.pdbx_strand_id
1 'polypeptide(L)'
;MKTTQMLLEMFELQQFLNDETNGEGWEKGYTKQGRIINWRRCIYMECAELIDSFNWKHWKDIDIAPDWENIKIEIVDIWHFVMSLGLEEYKEQHLGGIKREPTSKTGTAKRTTK
;
A
#
# COMPACT_ATOMS: atom_id res chain seq x y z
N MET A 1 -8.28 11.13 14.24
CA MET A 1 -7.01 10.37 14.26
C MET A 1 -5.91 11.25 13.69
N LYS A 2 -4.64 11.16 14.13
CA LYS A 2 -3.55 11.90 13.47
C LYS A 2 -3.23 11.26 12.11
N THR A 3 -2.95 12.05 11.07
CA THR A 3 -2.68 11.56 9.69
C THR A 3 -1.62 10.45 9.64
N THR A 4 -0.53 10.60 10.39
CA THR A 4 0.53 9.58 10.48
C THR A 4 0.03 8.22 11.00
N GLN A 5 -0.96 8.24 11.90
CA GLN A 5 -1.53 7.01 12.46
C GLN A 5 -2.37 6.25 11.44
N MET A 6 -3.11 6.97 10.60
CA MET A 6 -3.90 6.39 9.50
C MET A 6 -2.98 5.83 8.41
N LEU A 7 -1.91 6.56 8.06
CA LEU A 7 -0.91 6.06 7.12
C LEU A 7 -0.30 4.74 7.61
N LEU A 8 0.12 4.69 8.88
CA LEU A 8 0.67 3.47 9.45
C LEU A 8 -0.31 2.30 9.40
N GLU A 9 -1.58 2.55 9.73
CA GLU A 9 -2.63 1.52 9.67
C GLU A 9 -2.86 1.02 8.24
N MET A 10 -2.83 1.90 7.24
CA MET A 10 -2.90 1.47 5.83
C MET A 10 -1.71 0.61 5.42
N PHE A 11 -0.49 0.96 5.84
CA PHE A 11 0.70 0.14 5.57
C PHE A 11 0.67 -1.22 6.30
N GLU A 12 0.16 -1.26 7.53
CA GLU A 12 -0.04 -2.52 8.28
C GLU A 12 -1.05 -3.42 7.57
N LEU A 13 -2.17 -2.86 7.08
CA LEU A 13 -3.16 -3.59 6.29
C LEU A 13 -2.60 -4.05 4.94
N GLN A 14 -1.80 -3.22 4.26
CA GLN A 14 -1.19 -3.58 2.99
C GLN A 14 -0.17 -4.72 3.15
N GLN A 15 0.65 -4.69 4.21
CA GLN A 15 1.58 -5.79 4.52
C GLN A 15 0.81 -7.10 4.70
N PHE A 16 -0.25 -7.07 5.51
CA PHE A 16 -1.10 -8.24 5.75
C PHE A 16 -1.70 -8.77 4.43
N LEU A 17 -2.26 -7.88 3.60
CA LEU A 17 -2.83 -8.27 2.31
C LEU A 17 -1.79 -8.90 1.38
N ASN A 18 -0.59 -8.33 1.32
CA ASN A 18 0.49 -8.86 0.49
C ASN A 18 0.99 -10.21 1.01
N ASP A 19 1.11 -10.39 2.32
CA ASP A 19 1.49 -11.67 2.94
C ASP A 19 0.46 -12.77 2.61
N GLU A 20 -0.84 -12.46 2.73
CA GLU A 20 -1.91 -13.42 2.39
C GLU A 20 -1.92 -13.77 0.90
N THR A 21 -1.75 -12.75 0.03
CA THR A 21 -1.84 -12.92 -1.43
C THR A 21 -0.60 -13.60 -1.99
N ASN A 22 0.58 -13.05 -1.67
CA ASN A 22 1.85 -13.42 -2.28
C ASN A 22 2.68 -14.37 -1.41
N GLY A 23 2.34 -14.55 -0.13
CA GLY A 23 3.15 -15.29 0.84
C GLY A 23 4.14 -14.41 1.57
N GLU A 24 4.45 -14.77 2.81
CA GLU A 24 5.47 -14.08 3.61
C GLU A 24 6.81 -14.01 2.89
N GLY A 25 7.45 -12.83 2.92
CA GLY A 25 8.72 -12.60 2.23
C GLY A 25 8.57 -12.26 0.74
N TRP A 26 7.38 -11.84 0.31
CA TRP A 26 7.10 -11.34 -1.04
C TRP A 26 8.00 -10.15 -1.44
N GLU A 27 8.54 -9.42 -0.46
CA GLU A 27 9.47 -8.30 -0.64
C GLU A 27 10.78 -8.74 -1.33
N LYS A 28 11.01 -10.05 -1.49
CA LYS A 28 12.13 -10.60 -2.29
C LYS A 28 11.84 -10.59 -3.80
N GLY A 29 10.71 -10.04 -4.23
CA GLY A 29 10.31 -9.90 -5.63
C GLY A 29 9.64 -11.13 -6.24
N TYR A 30 9.24 -12.13 -5.43
CA TYR A 30 8.56 -13.34 -5.92
C TYR A 30 7.40 -13.75 -5.01
N THR A 31 6.32 -14.26 -5.62
CA THR A 31 5.21 -14.88 -4.87
C THR A 31 5.55 -16.30 -4.41
N LYS A 32 4.71 -16.86 -3.52
CA LYS A 32 4.73 -18.25 -3.04
C LYS A 32 4.54 -19.28 -4.16
N GLN A 33 4.11 -18.86 -5.35
CA GLN A 33 4.04 -19.68 -6.57
C GLN A 33 5.19 -19.40 -7.55
N GLY A 34 6.21 -18.64 -7.14
CA GLY A 34 7.39 -18.35 -7.95
C GLY A 34 7.17 -17.35 -9.08
N ARG A 35 6.11 -16.52 -9.03
CA ARG A 35 5.89 -15.46 -10.02
C ARG A 35 6.66 -14.20 -9.63
N ILE A 36 7.28 -13.54 -10.61
CA ILE A 36 7.95 -12.25 -10.41
C ILE A 36 6.91 -11.20 -10.04
N ILE A 37 7.18 -10.46 -8.97
CA ILE A 37 6.45 -9.28 -8.56
C ILE A 37 7.13 -8.06 -9.18
N ASN A 38 6.34 -7.15 -9.74
CA ASN A 38 6.84 -5.89 -10.27
C ASN A 38 5.79 -4.80 -10.02
N TRP A 39 5.91 -4.12 -8.88
CA TRP A 39 4.93 -3.11 -8.46
C TRP A 39 4.86 -1.92 -9.42
N ARG A 40 5.99 -1.54 -10.02
CA ARG A 40 6.01 -0.49 -11.05
C ARG A 40 5.15 -0.86 -12.25
N ARG A 41 5.13 -2.14 -12.64
CA ARG A 41 4.22 -2.67 -13.67
C ARG A 41 2.77 -2.58 -13.24
N CYS A 42 2.44 -3.01 -12.03
CA CYS A 42 1.08 -2.88 -11.51
C CYS A 42 0.62 -1.41 -11.57
N ILE A 43 1.43 -0.49 -11.05
CA ILE A 43 1.11 0.95 -11.04
C ILE A 43 0.78 1.49 -12.44
N TYR A 44 1.64 1.27 -13.44
CA TYR A 44 1.36 1.84 -14.76
C TYR A 44 0.20 1.14 -15.49
N MET A 45 -0.12 -0.12 -15.14
CA MET A 45 -1.31 -0.79 -15.65
C MET A 45 -2.57 -0.15 -15.09
N GLU A 46 -2.63 0.11 -13.78
CA GLU A 46 -3.75 0.85 -13.18
C GLU A 46 -3.82 2.31 -13.65
N CYS A 47 -2.69 2.93 -13.98
CA CYS A 47 -2.72 4.24 -14.66
C CYS A 47 -3.40 4.14 -16.04
N ALA A 48 -3.27 3.03 -16.76
CA ALA A 48 -3.97 2.86 -18.02
C ALA A 48 -5.48 2.65 -17.81
N GLU A 49 -5.89 1.92 -16.77
CA GLU A 49 -7.31 1.77 -16.38
C GLU A 49 -7.91 3.13 -15.94
N LEU A 50 -7.15 3.90 -15.15
CA LEU A 50 -7.51 5.27 -14.77
C LEU A 50 -7.68 6.18 -15.99
N ILE A 51 -6.76 6.10 -16.96
CA ILE A 51 -6.85 6.87 -18.20
C ILE A 51 -8.11 6.49 -18.99
N ASP A 52 -8.47 5.20 -19.05
CA ASP A 52 -9.66 4.73 -19.78
C ASP A 52 -10.98 5.13 -19.09
N SER A 53 -10.92 5.59 -17.83
CA SER A 53 -12.04 6.23 -17.14
C SER A 53 -12.34 7.64 -17.67
N PHE A 54 -11.43 8.22 -18.46
CA PHE A 54 -11.61 9.49 -19.15
C PHE A 54 -11.86 9.26 -20.64
N ASN A 55 -12.50 10.25 -21.25
CA ASN A 55 -12.75 10.26 -22.68
C ASN A 55 -11.53 10.77 -23.48
N TRP A 56 -10.46 9.97 -23.50
CA TRP A 56 -9.22 10.32 -24.19
C TRP A 56 -9.20 9.91 -25.67
N LYS A 57 -10.09 9.01 -26.08
CA LYS A 57 -10.15 8.45 -27.45
C LYS A 57 -10.78 9.46 -28.40
N HIS A 58 -9.94 10.14 -29.20
CA HIS A 58 -10.40 11.13 -30.17
C HIS A 58 -11.30 10.57 -31.30
N TRP A 59 -11.48 9.25 -31.40
CA TRP A 59 -12.28 8.58 -32.43
C TRP A 59 -13.51 7.83 -31.90
N LYS A 60 -13.75 7.81 -30.58
CA LYS A 60 -14.83 7.04 -29.96
C LYS A 60 -15.40 7.80 -28.75
N ASP A 61 -16.72 7.90 -28.69
CA ASP A 61 -17.46 8.37 -27.50
C ASP A 61 -17.09 9.79 -27.01
N ILE A 62 -16.76 10.70 -27.93
CA ILE A 62 -16.14 12.04 -27.71
C ILE A 62 -16.88 12.98 -26.74
N ASP A 63 -18.17 12.74 -26.45
CA ASP A 63 -18.97 13.58 -25.53
C ASP A 63 -19.34 12.88 -24.20
N ILE A 64 -18.75 11.73 -23.91
CA ILE A 64 -18.96 11.03 -22.63
C ILE A 64 -18.20 11.73 -21.50
N ALA A 65 -18.88 11.89 -20.35
CA ALA A 65 -18.29 12.42 -19.13
C ALA A 65 -17.38 11.38 -18.45
N PRO A 66 -16.34 11.80 -17.71
CA PRO A 66 -15.48 10.88 -16.97
C PRO A 66 -16.26 9.99 -15.97
N ASP A 67 -15.86 8.73 -15.87
CA ASP A 67 -16.38 7.80 -14.86
C ASP A 67 -15.72 8.07 -13.50
N TRP A 68 -16.35 8.93 -12.70
CA TRP A 68 -15.85 9.32 -11.38
C TRP A 68 -15.89 8.21 -10.33
N GLU A 69 -16.68 7.16 -10.53
CA GLU A 69 -16.68 6.02 -9.62
C GLU A 69 -15.44 5.17 -9.90
N ASN A 70 -15.19 4.86 -11.17
CA ASN A 70 -14.00 4.10 -11.56
C ASN A 70 -12.71 4.86 -11.24
N ILE A 71 -12.64 6.16 -11.52
CA ILE A 71 -11.47 7.00 -11.16
C ILE A 71 -11.07 6.84 -9.68
N LYS A 72 -12.03 6.77 -8.76
CA LYS A 72 -11.73 6.61 -7.33
C LYS A 72 -11.17 5.22 -7.02
N ILE A 73 -11.71 4.19 -7.68
CA ILE A 73 -11.25 2.81 -7.54
C ILE A 73 -9.81 2.71 -8.04
N GLU A 74 -9.52 3.19 -9.25
CA GLU A 74 -8.16 3.08 -9.83
C GLU A 74 -7.12 3.88 -9.04
N ILE A 75 -7.49 5.04 -8.47
CA ILE A 75 -6.59 5.79 -7.57
C ILE A 75 -6.27 4.97 -6.31
N VAL A 76 -7.25 4.23 -5.78
CA VAL A 76 -7.04 3.35 -4.62
C VAL A 76 -6.18 2.15 -5.02
N ASP A 77 -6.35 1.57 -6.20
CA ASP A 77 -5.54 0.45 -6.68
C ASP A 77 -4.08 0.88 -6.93
N ILE A 78 -3.86 2.05 -7.54
CA ILE A 78 -2.53 2.68 -7.60
C ILE A 78 -1.94 2.85 -6.19
N TRP A 79 -2.74 3.28 -5.22
CA TRP A 79 -2.26 3.47 -3.85
C TRP A 79 -1.82 2.14 -3.18
N HIS A 80 -2.53 1.04 -3.40
CA HIS A 80 -2.11 -0.29 -2.93
C HIS A 80 -0.72 -0.67 -3.46
N PHE A 81 -0.47 -0.42 -4.75
CA PHE A 81 0.80 -0.77 -5.37
C PHE A 81 1.94 0.20 -5.00
N VAL A 82 1.64 1.49 -4.78
CA VAL A 82 2.61 2.45 -4.25
C VAL A 82 3.03 2.08 -2.83
N MET A 83 2.07 1.71 -1.96
CA MET A 83 2.39 1.24 -0.61
C MET A 83 3.23 -0.04 -0.66
N SER A 84 2.87 -0.98 -1.53
CA SER A 84 3.61 -2.24 -1.70
C SER A 84 5.05 -2.02 -2.15
N LEU A 85 5.27 -1.10 -3.11
CA LEU A 85 6.62 -0.70 -3.52
C LEU A 85 7.40 -0.05 -2.36
N GLY A 86 6.75 0.85 -1.61
CA GLY A 86 7.38 1.49 -0.45
C GLY A 86 7.79 0.48 0.62
N LEU A 87 6.98 -0.56 0.87
CA LEU A 87 7.28 -1.64 1.81
C LEU A 87 8.45 -2.53 1.33
N GLU A 88 8.47 -2.87 0.05
CA GLU A 88 9.59 -3.58 -0.59
C GLU A 88 10.91 -2.81 -0.40
N GLU A 89 10.95 -1.54 -0.80
CA GLU A 89 12.13 -0.69 -0.67
C GLU A 89 12.56 -0.50 0.79
N TYR A 90 11.61 -0.34 1.71
CA TYR A 90 11.89 -0.19 3.14
C TYR A 90 12.56 -1.44 3.73
N LYS A 91 12.16 -2.62 3.25
CA LYS A 91 12.73 -3.91 3.65
C LYS A 91 14.11 -4.14 3.04
N GLU A 92 14.28 -3.83 1.76
CA GLU A 92 15.57 -3.91 1.05
C GLU A 92 16.63 -3.01 1.69
N GLN A 93 16.23 -1.81 2.13
CA GLN A 93 17.10 -0.87 2.83
C GLN A 93 17.34 -1.22 4.31
N HIS A 94 16.77 -2.35 4.79
CA HIS A 94 16.92 -2.84 6.16
C HIS A 94 16.51 -1.84 7.26
N LEU A 95 15.47 -1.06 7.01
CA LEU A 95 15.03 0.03 7.91
C LEU A 95 14.15 -0.42 9.09
N GLY A 96 14.07 -1.73 9.35
CA GLY A 96 13.31 -2.32 10.47
C GLY A 96 11.93 -2.85 10.07
N GLY A 97 10.98 -2.80 11.00
CA GLY A 97 9.60 -3.24 10.78
C GLY A 97 8.60 -2.10 10.95
N ILE A 98 7.41 -2.24 10.36
CA ILE A 98 6.33 -1.23 10.36
C ILE A 98 5.68 -1.09 11.75
N LYS A 99 6.02 -1.95 12.71
CA LYS A 99 5.33 -2.02 14.01
C LYS A 99 5.41 -0.68 14.75
N ARG A 100 4.27 -0.27 15.32
CA ARG A 100 4.23 0.74 16.38
C ARG A 100 5.19 0.33 17.49
N GLU A 101 6.19 1.17 17.78
CA GLU A 101 6.83 1.09 19.08
C GLU A 101 5.72 1.26 20.14
N PRO A 102 5.60 0.35 21.13
CA PRO A 102 4.71 0.59 22.24
C PRO A 102 5.22 1.87 22.92
N THR A 103 4.38 2.91 22.95
CA THR A 103 4.70 4.19 23.59
C THR A 103 5.19 3.90 25.01
N SER A 104 6.50 4.03 25.23
CA SER A 104 7.08 3.75 26.53
C SER A 104 6.82 4.91 27.49
N LYS A 105 6.45 4.53 28.73
CA LYS A 105 6.45 5.28 30.01
C LYS A 105 5.17 6.08 30.29
N THR A 106 4.49 5.81 31.40
CA THR A 106 4.96 6.26 32.72
C THR A 106 5.12 5.14 33.75
N GLY A 107 6.31 5.09 34.37
CA GLY A 107 6.54 4.31 35.57
C GLY A 107 5.87 4.98 36.78
N THR A 108 5.10 4.22 37.53
CA THR A 108 4.82 4.51 38.94
C THR A 108 5.67 3.58 39.78
N ALA A 109 6.58 4.19 40.54
CA ALA A 109 7.46 3.53 41.48
C ALA A 109 6.66 2.64 42.45
N LYS A 110 7.08 1.39 42.61
CA LYS A 110 6.68 0.57 43.75
C LYS A 110 7.17 1.27 45.01
N ARG A 111 6.24 1.78 45.81
CA ARG A 111 6.53 2.25 47.17
C ARG A 111 6.66 1.02 48.08
N THR A 112 7.87 0.53 48.24
CA THR A 112 8.26 -0.30 49.39
C THR A 112 8.52 0.61 50.58
N THR A 113 7.80 0.42 51.67
CA THR A 113 8.34 0.40 53.04
C THR A 113 7.25 -0.01 54.02
N LYS A 114 7.58 -1.04 54.81
CA LYS A 114 7.17 -1.40 56.18
C LYS A 114 5.88 -0.83 56.76
#